data_AF-A0A7K3BLL6-F1
#
_entry.id   AF-A0A7K3BLL6-F1
#
_cell.length_a   1.000
_cell.length_b   1.000
_cell.length_c   1.000
_cell.angle_alpha   90.00
_cell.angle_beta   90.00
_cell.angle_gamma   90.00
#
_symmetry.space_group_name_H-M   'P 1'
#
loop_
_entity.id
_entity.type
_entity.pdbx_description
1 polymer ?
#
loop_
_entity_poly.entity_id
_entity_poly.type
_entity_poly.pdbx_seq_one_letter_code
_entity_poly.pdbx_strand_id
1 'polypeptide(L)'
;MAMRGTPARRAAVVGGPLVGVLREVDRRSRSTTRVRGPVAQPVEGREGPPGPQGPPGPPATRTAAAVVETGADGSVRWDFAEAFAAPPVVGALLVTPGGGQLLTATLEEVTAAYAVVRVWRHKGGRSYAADPGQAVHLTATAAS
;
A
#
# COMPACT_ATOMS: atom_id res chain seq x y z
N MET A 1 21.34 6.48 -35.42
CA MET A 1 20.74 7.67 -34.78
C MET A 1 19.45 7.25 -34.08
N ALA A 2 19.41 7.39 -32.76
CA ALA A 2 18.24 7.04 -31.95
C ALA A 2 17.27 8.22 -31.89
N MET A 3 16.00 8.01 -32.24
CA MET A 3 14.91 8.91 -31.84
C MET A 3 13.91 8.10 -31.01
N ARG A 4 13.98 8.35 -29.70
CA ARG A 4 12.97 8.04 -28.68
C ARG A 4 11.80 9.01 -28.87
N GLY A 5 10.59 8.49 -29.08
CA GLY A 5 9.35 9.26 -29.03
C GLY A 5 8.30 8.54 -28.18
N THR A 6 8.00 9.09 -27.01
CA THR A 6 7.06 8.56 -26.02
C THR A 6 5.58 8.79 -26.41
N PRO A 7 4.65 7.87 -26.08
CA PRO A 7 3.25 7.96 -26.46
C PRO A 7 2.43 8.75 -25.42
N ALA A 8 2.69 10.05 -25.29
CA ALA A 8 1.93 10.93 -24.38
C ALA A 8 1.01 11.94 -25.10
N ARG A 9 0.85 11.84 -26.43
CA ARG A 9 0.14 12.87 -27.23
C ARG A 9 -1.13 12.39 -27.94
N ARG A 10 -1.87 11.42 -27.40
CA ARG A 10 -3.16 11.01 -28.01
C ARG A 10 -4.35 10.85 -27.05
N ALA A 11 -4.31 11.46 -25.87
CA ALA A 11 -5.48 11.51 -24.97
C ALA A 11 -5.96 12.94 -24.69
N ALA A 12 -5.64 13.90 -25.56
CA ALA A 12 -6.30 15.21 -25.59
C ALA A 12 -7.65 15.09 -26.31
N VAL A 13 -8.60 14.39 -25.69
CA VAL A 13 -10.01 14.41 -26.06
C VAL A 13 -10.72 15.40 -25.13
N VAL A 14 -10.87 16.60 -25.68
CA VAL A 14 -12.05 17.49 -25.59
C VAL A 14 -13.09 17.12 -24.53
N GLY A 15 -13.29 18.00 -23.53
CA GLY A 15 -14.59 18.17 -22.88
C GLY A 15 -14.84 17.53 -21.51
N GLY A 16 -13.83 17.00 -20.81
CA GLY A 16 -14.03 16.46 -19.46
C GLY A 16 -14.31 17.55 -18.42
N PRO A 17 -15.28 17.38 -17.49
CA PRO A 17 -15.66 18.39 -16.48
C PRO A 17 -14.52 18.75 -15.51
N LEU A 18 -13.45 17.95 -15.49
CA LEU A 18 -12.27 18.13 -14.64
C LEU A 18 -11.16 18.97 -15.30
N VAL A 19 -11.23 19.23 -16.62
CA VAL A 19 -10.18 19.99 -17.33
C VAL A 19 -10.19 21.46 -16.91
N GLY A 20 -11.37 22.03 -16.65
CA GLY A 20 -11.49 23.39 -16.12
C GLY A 20 -10.95 23.52 -14.70
N VAL A 21 -11.25 22.54 -13.85
CA VAL A 21 -10.78 22.50 -12.44
C VAL A 21 -9.26 22.35 -12.36
N LEU A 22 -8.66 21.50 -13.20
CA LEU A 22 -7.21 21.33 -13.25
C LEU A 22 -6.48 22.58 -13.76
N ARG A 23 -7.07 23.31 -14.73
CA ARG A 23 -6.54 24.61 -15.18
C ARG A 23 -6.69 25.69 -14.12
N GLU A 24 -7.79 25.70 -13.38
CA GLU A 24 -8.05 26.68 -12.32
C GLU A 24 -7.08 26.48 -11.13
N VAL A 25 -6.80 25.23 -10.75
CA VAL A 25 -5.78 24.88 -9.74
C VAL A 25 -4.40 25.33 -10.20
N ASP A 26 -3.99 25.02 -11.44
CA ASP A 26 -2.67 25.42 -11.97
C ASP A 26 -2.54 26.96 -12.11
N ARG A 27 -3.64 27.66 -12.37
CA ARG A 27 -3.67 29.14 -12.37
C ARG A 27 -3.56 29.72 -10.98
N ARG A 28 -4.25 29.15 -9.99
CA ARG A 28 -4.18 29.58 -8.58
C ARG A 28 -2.80 29.36 -7.99
N SER A 29 -2.13 28.26 -8.38
CA SER A 29 -0.75 27.97 -8.00
C SER A 29 0.26 29.00 -8.52
N ARG A 30 -0.06 29.73 -9.60
CA ARG A 30 0.83 30.77 -10.19
C ARG A 30 0.44 32.21 -9.86
N SER A 31 -0.69 32.42 -9.16
CA SER A 31 -1.27 33.75 -8.95
C SER A 31 -1.13 34.29 -7.51
N THR A 32 -0.02 33.98 -6.85
CA THR A 32 0.40 34.68 -5.63
C THR A 32 1.63 35.56 -5.92
N THR A 33 1.55 36.34 -6.99
CA THR A 33 2.50 37.43 -7.25
C THR A 33 2.20 38.57 -6.29
N ARG A 34 3.03 38.70 -5.26
CA ARG A 34 3.00 39.75 -4.24
C ARG A 34 3.03 41.15 -4.87
N VAL A 35 2.25 42.03 -4.27
CA VAL A 35 2.29 43.50 -4.39
C VAL A 35 3.74 43.99 -4.24
N ARG A 36 4.23 44.77 -5.22
CA ARG A 36 5.49 45.52 -5.16
C ARG A 36 5.37 46.64 -4.12
N GLY A 37 5.87 46.40 -2.92
CA GLY A 37 6.34 47.44 -2.00
C GLY A 37 7.85 47.66 -2.17
N PRO A 38 8.41 48.78 -1.68
CA PRO A 38 9.84 49.08 -1.75
C PRO A 38 10.64 47.95 -1.09
N VAL A 39 11.69 47.52 -1.78
CA VAL A 39 12.56 46.41 -1.40
C VAL A 39 13.28 46.74 -0.10
N ALA A 40 12.75 46.28 1.02
CA ALA A 40 13.59 45.93 2.15
C ALA A 40 14.45 44.76 1.69
N GLN A 41 15.78 44.90 1.76
CA GLN A 41 16.69 43.81 1.47
C GLN A 41 16.27 42.60 2.30
N PRO A 42 16.15 41.39 1.72
CA PRO A 42 15.94 40.20 2.51
C PRO A 42 17.17 40.09 3.43
N VAL A 43 16.96 40.31 4.73
CA VAL A 43 17.93 39.84 5.71
C VAL A 43 17.83 38.33 5.59
N GLU A 44 18.77 37.75 4.85
CA GLU A 44 18.93 36.31 4.70
C GLU A 44 19.19 35.78 6.11
N GLY A 45 18.11 35.35 6.77
CA GLY A 45 18.18 34.71 8.06
C GLY A 45 19.02 33.48 7.87
N ARG A 46 20.27 33.53 8.32
CA ARG A 46 21.19 32.42 8.25
C ARG A 46 20.49 31.21 8.86
N GLU A 47 20.36 30.13 8.08
CA GLU A 47 19.83 28.87 8.58
C GLU A 47 20.61 28.53 9.85
N GLY A 48 19.90 28.38 10.97
CA GLY A 48 20.51 28.02 12.24
C GLY A 48 21.24 26.67 12.10
N PRO A 49 22.22 26.37 12.95
CA PRO A 49 22.84 25.06 12.94
C PRO A 49 21.73 23.98 13.08
N PRO A 50 21.87 22.82 12.43
CA PRO A 50 20.97 21.69 12.66
C PRO A 50 20.80 21.46 14.16
N GLY A 51 19.55 21.25 14.59
CA GLY A 51 19.27 20.90 15.97
C GLY A 51 20.01 19.63 16.39
N PRO A 52 20.19 19.40 17.70
CA PRO A 52 20.78 18.16 18.18
C PRO A 52 20.01 16.95 17.65
N GLN A 53 20.74 15.87 17.37
CA GLN A 53 20.11 14.60 17.02
C GLN A 53 19.13 14.20 18.14
N GLY A 54 17.90 13.84 17.77
CA GLY A 54 16.91 13.33 18.71
C GLY A 54 17.40 12.03 19.38
N PRO A 55 16.79 11.63 20.51
CA PRO A 55 17.10 10.35 21.13
C PRO A 55 16.88 9.19 20.15
N PRO A 56 17.60 8.07 20.30
CA PRO A 56 17.33 6.86 19.54
C PRO A 56 15.85 6.47 19.63
N GLY A 57 15.26 6.08 18.51
CA GLY A 57 13.90 5.56 18.48
C GLY A 57 13.78 4.24 19.24
N PRO A 58 12.55 3.80 19.56
CA PRO A 58 12.33 2.49 20.16
C PRO A 58 12.87 1.36 19.25
N PRO A 59 13.18 0.18 19.81
CA PRO A 59 13.54 -0.99 19.01
C PRO A 59 12.48 -1.28 17.95
N ALA A 60 12.92 -1.67 16.75
CA ALA A 60 11.99 -2.04 15.69
C ALA A 60 11.19 -3.29 16.08
N THR A 61 9.86 -3.21 15.94
CA THR A 61 8.99 -4.39 16.07
C THR A 61 9.29 -5.36 14.93
N ARG A 62 9.47 -6.64 15.28
CA ARG A 62 9.71 -7.69 14.28
C ARG A 62 8.50 -7.88 13.38
N THR A 63 8.73 -7.94 12.07
CA THR A 63 7.71 -8.18 11.05
C THR A 63 8.15 -9.23 10.03
N ALA A 64 7.18 -9.91 9.43
CA ALA A 64 7.37 -10.78 8.27
C ALA A 64 6.23 -10.55 7.27
N ALA A 65 6.48 -10.81 6.00
CA ALA A 65 5.45 -10.73 4.96
C ALA A 65 5.72 -11.77 3.86
N ALA A 66 4.65 -12.25 3.23
CA ALA A 66 4.72 -13.16 2.09
C ALA A 66 3.52 -13.00 1.17
N VAL A 67 3.67 -13.44 -0.08
CA VAL A 67 2.55 -13.73 -0.97
C VAL A 67 2.57 -15.23 -1.19
N VAL A 68 1.47 -15.90 -0.86
CA VAL A 68 1.33 -17.35 -0.96
C VAL A 68 0.08 -17.70 -1.75
N GLU A 69 0.08 -18.87 -2.37
CA GLU A 69 -1.08 -19.38 -3.11
C GLU A 69 -1.74 -20.52 -2.36
N THR A 70 -3.07 -20.59 -2.39
CA THR A 70 -3.82 -21.68 -1.78
C THR A 70 -3.64 -23.00 -2.51
N GLY A 71 -3.57 -24.08 -1.74
CA GLY A 71 -3.59 -25.46 -2.22
C GLY A 71 -4.99 -25.92 -2.65
N ALA A 72 -5.10 -27.23 -2.92
CA ALA A 72 -6.28 -27.86 -3.50
C ALA A 72 -7.57 -27.70 -2.67
N ASP A 73 -7.46 -27.55 -1.35
CA ASP A 73 -8.60 -27.39 -0.44
C ASP A 73 -8.89 -25.92 -0.10
N GLY A 74 -8.27 -24.98 -0.83
CA GLY A 74 -8.38 -23.55 -0.58
C GLY A 74 -7.61 -23.09 0.66
N SER A 75 -6.79 -23.94 1.28
CA SER A 75 -5.95 -23.58 2.42
C SER A 75 -4.49 -23.39 2.04
N VAL A 76 -3.75 -22.64 2.86
CA VAL A 76 -2.31 -22.48 2.76
C VAL A 76 -1.72 -22.34 4.15
N ARG A 77 -0.57 -23.00 4.33
CA ARG A 77 0.28 -22.82 5.50
C ARG A 77 1.43 -21.90 5.11
N TRP A 78 1.62 -20.84 5.88
CA TRP A 78 2.77 -19.95 5.78
C TRP A 78 3.69 -20.18 6.97
N ASP A 79 4.79 -20.89 6.73
CA ASP A 79 5.87 -21.03 7.70
C ASP A 79 6.71 -19.73 7.72
N PHE A 80 6.89 -19.17 8.91
CA PHE A 80 7.74 -18.00 9.08
C PHE A 80 9.20 -18.42 8.89
N ALA A 81 9.99 -17.58 8.20
CA ALA A 81 11.40 -17.86 7.96
C ALA A 81 12.20 -18.09 9.26
N GLU A 82 11.75 -17.46 10.35
CA GLU A 82 12.25 -17.67 11.70
C GLU A 82 11.05 -17.54 12.66
N ALA A 83 10.98 -18.37 13.71
CA ALA A 83 9.88 -18.35 14.66
C ALA A 83 9.87 -17.07 15.51
N PHE A 84 8.69 -16.48 15.73
CA PHE A 84 8.45 -15.39 16.69
C PHE A 84 8.61 -15.89 18.14
N ALA A 85 8.78 -14.97 19.10
CA ALA A 85 8.86 -15.34 20.52
C ALA A 85 7.49 -15.81 21.09
N ALA A 86 6.40 -15.33 20.50
CA ALA A 86 5.01 -15.69 20.79
C ALA A 86 4.20 -15.60 19.48
N PRO A 87 2.96 -16.14 19.41
CA PRO A 87 2.11 -16.00 18.24
C PRO A 87 1.97 -14.51 17.82
N PRO A 88 2.33 -14.15 16.57
CA PRO A 88 2.26 -12.76 16.10
C PRO A 88 0.81 -12.37 15.75
N VAL A 89 0.57 -11.07 15.56
CA VAL A 89 -0.65 -10.59 14.90
C VAL A 89 -0.49 -10.80 13.40
N VAL A 90 -1.40 -11.55 12.79
CA VAL A 90 -1.37 -11.88 11.36
C VAL A 90 -2.48 -11.16 10.61
N GLY A 91 -2.15 -10.55 9.48
CA GLY A 91 -3.09 -10.03 8.50
C GLY A 91 -3.11 -10.92 7.26
N ALA A 92 -4.30 -11.16 6.70
CA ALA A 92 -4.47 -11.90 5.46
C ALA A 92 -5.36 -11.12 4.48
N LEU A 93 -4.82 -10.81 3.31
CA LEU A 93 -5.48 -10.02 2.27
C LEU A 93 -5.48 -10.80 0.96
N LEU A 94 -6.67 -11.04 0.42
CA LEU A 94 -6.80 -11.68 -0.89
C LEU A 94 -6.37 -10.75 -2.01
N VAL A 95 -5.60 -11.29 -2.95
CA VAL A 95 -5.35 -10.64 -4.24
C VAL A 95 -6.38 -11.18 -5.20
N THR A 96 -7.44 -10.42 -5.45
CA THR A 96 -8.46 -10.80 -6.43
C THR A 96 -8.14 -10.15 -7.77
N PRO A 97 -7.65 -10.91 -8.78
CA PRO A 97 -7.69 -10.42 -10.14
C PRO A 97 -9.18 -10.26 -10.48
N GLY A 98 -9.60 -9.03 -10.81
CA GLY A 98 -11.01 -8.65 -10.83
C GLY A 98 -11.99 -9.69 -11.40
N GLY A 99 -13.17 -9.75 -10.81
CA GLY A 99 -14.22 -10.70 -11.13
C GLY A 99 -15.19 -10.72 -9.95
N GLY A 100 -16.49 -10.63 -10.20
CA GLY A 100 -17.52 -10.39 -9.17
C GLY A 100 -17.74 -11.52 -8.16
N GLN A 101 -16.77 -12.41 -7.98
CA GLN A 101 -16.82 -13.48 -7.00
C GLN A 101 -16.48 -12.94 -5.61
N LEU A 102 -17.38 -13.20 -4.65
CA LEU A 102 -17.13 -12.88 -3.26
C LEU A 102 -16.23 -13.96 -2.64
N LEU A 103 -15.01 -13.55 -2.30
CA LEU A 103 -14.01 -14.38 -1.63
C LEU A 103 -13.68 -13.80 -0.25
N THR A 104 -13.42 -14.65 0.73
CA THR A 104 -12.95 -14.24 2.07
C THR A 104 -11.79 -15.12 2.51
N ALA A 105 -10.74 -14.53 3.07
CA ALA A 105 -9.67 -15.26 3.74
C ALA A 105 -9.95 -15.32 5.25
N THR A 106 -9.67 -16.47 5.86
CA THR A 106 -9.84 -16.71 7.30
C THR A 106 -8.53 -17.28 7.84
N LEU A 107 -8.06 -16.73 8.95
CA LEU A 107 -6.96 -17.31 9.73
C LEU A 107 -7.54 -18.45 10.57
N GLU A 108 -7.11 -19.68 10.30
CA GLU A 108 -7.55 -20.87 11.04
C GLU A 108 -6.64 -21.17 12.23
N GLU A 109 -5.34 -20.87 12.09
CA GLU A 109 -4.35 -21.09 13.13
C GLU A 109 -3.23 -20.06 13.03
N VAL A 110 -2.76 -19.59 14.18
CA VAL A 110 -1.56 -18.75 14.30
C VAL A 110 -0.74 -19.24 15.48
N THR A 111 0.49 -19.64 15.21
CA THR A 111 1.48 -20.04 16.21
C THR A 111 2.70 -19.13 16.13
N ALA A 112 3.69 -19.36 16.98
CA ALA A 112 4.95 -18.65 16.89
C ALA A 112 5.76 -19.00 15.62
N ALA A 113 5.50 -20.15 14.99
CA ALA A 113 6.29 -20.64 13.86
C ALA A 113 5.58 -20.55 12.50
N TYR A 114 4.25 -20.48 12.48
CA TYR A 114 3.48 -20.47 11.25
C TYR A 114 2.08 -19.88 11.43
N ALA A 115 1.43 -19.59 10.30
CA ALA A 115 0.00 -19.32 10.21
C ALA A 115 -0.66 -20.22 9.16
N VAL A 116 -1.93 -20.58 9.39
CA VAL A 116 -2.79 -21.29 8.43
C VAL A 116 -3.93 -20.38 8.01
N VAL A 117 -4.10 -20.24 6.71
CA VAL A 117 -5.13 -19.39 6.10
C VAL A 117 -5.99 -20.26 5.19
N ARG A 118 -7.30 -20.10 5.26
CA ARG A 118 -8.25 -20.71 4.34
C ARG A 118 -9.04 -19.66 3.59
N VAL A 119 -9.21 -19.87 2.30
CA VAL A 119 -9.98 -18.99 1.42
C VAL A 119 -11.30 -19.66 1.09
N TRP A 120 -12.37 -18.90 1.27
CA TRP A 120 -13.74 -19.32 1.04
C TRP A 120 -14.33 -18.53 -0.13
N ARG A 121 -15.10 -19.22 -0.97
CA ARG A 121 -16.00 -18.61 -1.95
C ARG A 121 -17.43 -18.64 -1.45
N HIS A 122 -18.15 -17.56 -1.72
CA HIS A 122 -19.55 -17.40 -1.33
C HIS A 122 -20.45 -17.37 -2.56
N LYS A 123 -21.44 -18.25 -2.62
CA LYS A 123 -22.43 -18.30 -3.71
C LYS A 123 -23.79 -18.76 -3.18
N GLY A 124 -24.82 -17.95 -3.42
CA GLY A 124 -26.20 -18.27 -3.03
C GLY A 124 -26.37 -18.48 -1.51
N GLY A 125 -25.69 -17.67 -0.69
CA GLY A 125 -25.76 -17.77 0.78
C GLY A 125 -25.00 -18.94 1.40
N ARG A 126 -24.20 -19.66 0.61
CA ARG A 126 -23.37 -20.79 1.08
C ARG A 126 -21.89 -20.50 0.85
N SER A 127 -21.08 -21.00 1.77
CA SER A 127 -19.62 -20.94 1.71
C SER A 127 -19.05 -22.27 1.24
N TYR A 128 -18.06 -22.21 0.35
CA TYR A 128 -17.32 -23.37 -0.15
C TYR A 128 -15.83 -23.06 -0.10
N ALA A 129 -14.98 -24.08 0.00
CA ALA A 129 -13.56 -23.88 -0.25
C ALA A 129 -13.37 -23.19 -1.61
N ALA A 130 -12.48 -22.21 -1.65
CA ALA A 130 -12.11 -21.59 -2.91
C ALA A 130 -11.31 -22.57 -3.77
N ASP A 131 -11.35 -22.33 -5.08
CA ASP A 131 -10.54 -23.07 -6.03
C ASP A 131 -9.04 -22.80 -5.74
N PRO A 132 -8.13 -23.74 -6.02
CA PRO A 132 -6.69 -23.57 -5.75
C PRO A 132 -6.10 -22.36 -6.48
N GLY A 133 -4.94 -21.91 -6.01
CA GLY A 133 -4.19 -20.81 -6.64
C GLY A 133 -4.70 -19.42 -6.28
N GLN A 134 -5.50 -19.25 -5.22
CA GLN A 134 -5.84 -17.91 -4.74
C GLN A 134 -4.62 -17.30 -4.07
N ALA A 135 -4.13 -16.18 -4.61
CA ALA A 135 -3.02 -15.45 -4.02
C ALA A 135 -3.50 -14.68 -2.77
N VAL A 136 -2.75 -14.83 -1.68
CA VAL A 136 -2.99 -14.17 -0.39
C VAL A 136 -1.72 -13.42 0.03
N HIS A 137 -1.85 -12.12 0.24
CA HIS A 137 -0.84 -11.31 0.91
C HIS A 137 -0.97 -11.52 2.42
N LEU A 138 0.11 -11.98 3.04
CA LEU A 138 0.19 -12.22 4.47
C LEU A 138 1.21 -11.28 5.10
N THR A 139 0.86 -10.74 6.25
CA THR A 139 1.76 -9.98 7.11
C THR A 139 1.69 -10.53 8.53
N ALA A 140 2.81 -10.55 9.23
CA ALA A 140 2.90 -10.93 10.63
C ALA A 140 3.73 -9.89 11.38
N THR A 141 3.22 -9.42 12.52
CA THR A 141 3.91 -8.44 13.37
C THR A 141 3.93 -8.97 14.79
N ALA A 142 5.09 -8.91 15.46
CA ALA A 142 5.19 -9.30 16.86
C ALA A 142 4.18 -8.50 17.70
N ALA A 143 3.47 -9.19 18.59
CA ALA A 143 2.61 -8.51 19.56
C ALA A 143 3.50 -7.73 20.53
N SER A 144 3.17 -6.45 20.72
CA SER A 144 3.82 -5.53 21.67
C SER A 144 3.34 -5.75 23.09
#